data_AF-A0A9P5W3K2-F1
#
_entry.id   AF-A0A9P5W3K2-F1
#
_cell.length_a   1.000
_cell.length_b   1.000
_cell.length_c   1.000
_cell.angle_alpha   90.00
_cell.angle_beta   90.00
_cell.angle_gamma   90.00
#
_symmetry.space_group_name_H-M   'P 1'
#
loop_
_entity.id
_entity.type
_entity.pdbx_description
1 polymer ?
#
loop_
_entity_poly.entity_id
_entity_poly.type
_entity_poly.pdbx_seq_one_letter_code
_entity_poly.pdbx_strand_id
1 'polypeptide(L)'
;MICKSACERMLRNNTSPEYYPDQFLRGAGLAIHQMLPLLSTNINREPLTNMLTQELYDRLESELQRQEEVSSDVSIKLATVHDGMVKDVWVLLGPKLSSGSTRGFIRWRWQSLTIALRAATDEMSSREQVANMMLEGVQFKVDVEFDATIDYTIRSKILNSDVISDFTRRPLLVRFETPYFQPAEEMLRSRSMSRPDEAPIDWNWRVSDIDYLLEQDFIERRKKEDIQDEEHAQREMGM
;
A
#
# COMPACT_ATOMS: atom_id res chain seq x y z
N MET A 1 -9.62 -18.20 -1.83
CA MET A 1 -9.74 -18.74 -0.46
C MET A 1 -8.42 -19.35 0.03
N ILE A 2 -7.77 -20.25 -0.73
CA ILE A 2 -6.48 -20.87 -0.32
C ILE A 2 -5.33 -19.86 -0.26
N CYS A 3 -5.17 -18.99 -1.27
CA CYS A 3 -4.08 -18.00 -1.31
C CYS A 3 -4.16 -16.99 -0.16
N LYS A 4 -5.32 -16.35 0.03
CA LYS A 4 -5.59 -15.47 1.18
C LYS A 4 -5.22 -16.13 2.51
N SER A 5 -5.70 -17.35 2.77
CA SER A 5 -5.40 -18.08 4.01
C SER A 5 -3.89 -18.38 4.16
N ALA A 6 -3.18 -18.68 3.08
CA ALA A 6 -1.74 -18.88 3.11
C ALA A 6 -1.00 -17.57 3.47
N CYS A 7 -1.36 -16.46 2.84
CA CYS A 7 -0.79 -15.14 3.10
C CYS A 7 -1.07 -14.67 4.54
N GLU A 8 -2.29 -14.84 5.04
CA GLU A 8 -2.65 -14.57 6.45
C GLU A 8 -1.81 -15.41 7.42
N ARG A 9 -1.64 -16.70 7.12
CA ARG A 9 -0.79 -17.58 7.94
C ARG A 9 0.67 -17.14 7.93
N MET A 10 1.20 -16.73 6.78
CA MET A 10 2.56 -16.19 6.69
C MET A 10 2.70 -14.93 7.55
N LEU A 11 1.78 -13.98 7.44
CA LEU A 11 1.80 -12.76 8.24
C LEU A 11 1.71 -13.07 9.75
N ARG A 12 0.75 -13.92 10.15
CA ARG A 12 0.54 -14.33 11.55
C ARG A 12 1.75 -15.05 12.14
N ASN A 13 2.43 -15.89 11.36
CA ASN A 13 3.62 -16.61 11.81
C ASN A 13 4.82 -15.67 12.05
N ASN A 14 4.94 -14.59 11.26
CA ASN A 14 6.03 -13.63 11.35
C ASN A 14 5.77 -12.50 12.38
N THR A 15 4.51 -12.18 12.69
CA THR A 15 4.13 -11.17 13.70
C THR A 15 3.84 -11.82 15.05
N SER A 16 2.62 -12.29 15.28
CA SER A 16 2.22 -13.31 16.28
C SER A 16 0.71 -13.58 16.17
N PRO A 17 0.21 -14.71 16.71
CA PRO A 17 -1.22 -14.95 16.87
C PRO A 17 -1.97 -13.91 17.71
N GLU A 18 -1.30 -13.29 18.67
CA GLU A 18 -1.89 -12.29 19.56
C GLU A 18 -1.96 -10.91 18.90
N TYR A 19 -1.06 -10.63 17.95
CA TYR A 19 -1.02 -9.38 17.20
C TYR A 19 -2.03 -9.35 16.06
N TYR A 20 -2.02 -10.37 15.20
CA TYR A 20 -2.84 -10.42 13.99
C TYR A 20 -4.00 -11.42 14.12
N PRO A 21 -5.27 -11.04 13.79
CA PRO A 21 -5.66 -9.78 13.16
C PRO A 21 -6.03 -8.64 14.13
N ASP A 22 -6.30 -8.93 15.40
CA ASP A 22 -7.04 -8.02 16.28
C ASP A 22 -6.27 -6.75 16.68
N GLN A 23 -5.01 -6.86 17.11
CA GLN A 23 -4.21 -5.68 17.47
C GLN A 23 -3.87 -4.85 16.23
N PHE A 24 -3.59 -5.52 15.11
CA PHE A 24 -3.41 -4.86 13.83
C PHE A 24 -4.63 -4.02 13.45
N LEU A 25 -5.85 -4.59 13.51
CA LEU A 25 -7.09 -3.87 13.19
C LEU A 25 -7.34 -2.67 14.11
N ARG A 26 -7.02 -2.79 15.42
CA ARG A 26 -7.10 -1.65 16.35
C ARG A 26 -6.11 -0.55 15.96
N GLY A 27 -4.88 -0.91 15.64
CA GLY A 27 -3.86 0.04 15.17
C GLY A 27 -4.26 0.71 13.87
N ALA A 28 -4.80 -0.06 12.92
CA ALA A 28 -5.31 0.44 11.64
C ALA A 28 -6.47 1.43 11.84
N GLY A 29 -7.40 1.13 12.76
CA GLY A 29 -8.48 2.04 13.15
C GLY A 29 -7.96 3.37 13.73
N LEU A 30 -6.97 3.32 14.62
CA LEU A 30 -6.34 4.53 15.15
C LEU A 30 -5.62 5.33 14.06
N ALA A 31 -4.93 4.65 13.16
CA ALA A 31 -4.22 5.29 12.05
C ALA A 31 -5.17 6.07 11.13
N ILE A 32 -6.33 5.51 10.76
CA ILE A 32 -7.29 6.23 9.91
C ILE A 32 -7.95 7.42 10.62
N HIS A 33 -8.18 7.32 11.94
CA HIS A 33 -8.69 8.42 12.75
C HIS A 33 -7.73 9.62 12.78
N GLN A 34 -6.42 9.35 12.78
CA GLN A 34 -5.40 10.39 12.76
C GLN A 34 -5.13 10.90 11.34
N MET A 35 -5.10 10.01 10.35
CA MET A 35 -4.70 10.32 8.98
C MET A 35 -5.75 11.13 8.23
N LEU A 36 -7.02 10.72 8.24
CA LEU A 36 -8.05 11.34 7.39
C LEU A 36 -8.23 12.85 7.64
N PRO A 37 -8.26 13.35 8.89
CA PRO A 37 -8.33 14.79 9.14
C PRO A 37 -7.16 15.57 8.54
N LEU A 38 -5.96 14.99 8.52
CA LEU A 38 -4.75 15.62 7.98
C LEU A 38 -4.79 15.77 6.44
N LEU A 39 -5.72 15.08 5.77
CA LEU A 39 -5.98 15.24 4.32
C LEU A 39 -6.84 16.48 3.99
N SER A 40 -7.12 17.34 4.97
CA SER A 40 -7.78 18.62 4.75
C SER A 40 -6.76 19.72 4.34
N THR A 41 -7.25 20.80 3.73
CA THR A 41 -6.41 21.98 3.45
C THR A 41 -6.13 22.78 4.72
N ASN A 42 -5.03 23.56 4.73
CA ASN A 42 -4.62 24.44 5.84
C ASN A 42 -4.29 23.74 7.18
N ILE A 43 -3.81 22.49 7.13
CA ILE A 43 -3.37 21.72 8.31
C ILE A 43 -1.87 21.39 8.18
N ASN A 44 -1.15 21.25 9.31
CA ASN A 44 0.22 20.73 9.28
C ASN A 44 0.23 19.26 8.83
N ARG A 45 0.79 19.00 7.64
CA ARG A 45 0.85 17.67 7.00
C ARG A 45 2.15 16.91 7.28
N GLU A 46 3.09 17.49 8.01
CA GLU A 46 4.35 16.82 8.37
C GLU A 46 4.14 15.39 8.92
N PRO A 47 3.14 15.10 9.78
CA PRO A 47 2.91 13.74 10.26
C PRO A 47 2.57 12.71 9.16
N LEU A 48 1.97 13.14 8.04
CA LEU A 48 1.60 12.24 6.94
C LEU A 48 2.82 11.58 6.29
N THR A 49 3.99 12.23 6.32
CA THR A 49 5.23 11.67 5.76
C THR A 49 5.64 10.34 6.39
N ASN A 50 5.29 10.13 7.67
CA ASN A 50 5.57 8.91 8.40
C ASN A 50 4.41 7.91 8.35
N MET A 51 3.18 8.39 8.14
CA MET A 51 1.97 7.55 8.09
C MET A 51 1.71 6.95 6.70
N LEU A 52 2.08 7.66 5.64
CA LEU A 52 1.83 7.27 4.26
C LEU A 52 3.10 6.69 3.61
N THR A 53 2.91 5.89 2.57
CA THR A 53 3.99 5.65 1.61
C THR A 53 4.28 6.93 0.83
N GLN A 54 5.53 7.05 0.34
CA GLN A 54 5.92 8.23 -0.44
C GLN A 54 5.03 8.41 -1.68
N GLU A 55 4.70 7.32 -2.38
CA GLU A 55 3.87 7.36 -3.58
C GLU A 55 2.46 7.90 -3.28
N LEU A 56 1.83 7.45 -2.20
CA LEU A 56 0.51 7.96 -1.80
C LEU A 56 0.59 9.41 -1.31
N TYR A 57 1.62 9.74 -0.55
CA TYR A 57 1.86 11.11 -0.09
C TYR A 57 1.98 12.08 -1.26
N ASP A 58 2.85 11.80 -2.24
CA ASP A 58 3.08 12.66 -3.41
C ASP A 58 1.80 12.82 -4.24
N ARG A 59 1.04 11.73 -4.41
CA ARG A 59 -0.23 11.73 -5.14
C ARG A 59 -1.30 12.60 -4.47
N LEU A 60 -1.39 12.59 -3.14
CA LEU A 60 -2.37 13.36 -2.39
C LEU A 60 -1.94 14.83 -2.25
N GLU A 61 -0.66 15.08 -1.98
CA GLU A 61 -0.13 16.44 -1.84
C GLU A 61 -0.26 17.22 -3.15
N SER A 62 0.00 16.60 -4.30
CA SER A 62 -0.20 17.24 -5.61
C SER A 62 -1.66 17.66 -5.85
N GLU A 63 -2.65 16.89 -5.39
CA GLU A 63 -4.06 17.27 -5.49
C GLU A 63 -4.45 18.38 -4.53
N LEU A 64 -3.94 18.33 -3.30
CA LEU A 64 -4.20 19.38 -2.31
C LEU A 64 -3.61 20.72 -2.75
N GLN A 65 -2.40 20.72 -3.31
CA GLN A 65 -1.80 21.92 -3.92
C GLN A 65 -2.68 22.46 -5.05
N ARG A 66 -3.20 21.59 -5.92
CA ARG A 66 -4.14 21.99 -6.99
C ARG A 66 -5.43 22.62 -6.44
N GLN A 67 -5.97 22.13 -5.33
CA GLN A 67 -7.16 22.73 -4.70
C GLN A 67 -6.85 24.12 -4.12
N GLU A 68 -5.66 24.30 -3.54
CA GLU A 68 -5.20 25.59 -3.04
C GLU A 68 -5.04 26.61 -4.19
N GLU A 69 -4.51 26.20 -5.34
CA GLU A 69 -4.40 27.04 -6.55
C GLU A 69 -5.77 27.50 -7.06
N VAL A 70 -6.79 26.64 -7.00
CA VAL A 70 -8.16 26.95 -7.42
C VAL A 70 -8.93 27.70 -6.31
N SER A 71 -8.24 28.17 -5.26
CA SER A 71 -8.84 28.91 -4.14
C SER A 71 -10.01 28.16 -3.50
N SER A 72 -9.86 26.84 -3.33
CA SER A 72 -10.83 25.98 -2.67
C SER A 72 -10.25 25.37 -1.40
N ASP A 73 -11.07 25.22 -0.38
CA ASP A 73 -10.71 24.52 0.86
C ASP A 73 -11.40 23.16 0.91
N VAL A 74 -10.65 22.14 1.31
CA VAL A 74 -11.16 20.78 1.51
C VAL A 74 -11.14 20.49 3.00
N SER A 75 -12.27 20.05 3.55
CA SER A 75 -12.38 19.54 4.91
C SER A 75 -12.85 18.09 4.87
N ILE A 76 -12.04 17.21 5.43
CA ILE A 76 -12.34 15.78 5.57
C ILE A 76 -12.32 15.45 7.05
N LYS A 77 -13.39 14.85 7.55
CA LYS A 77 -13.48 14.40 8.94
C LYS A 77 -14.03 12.99 9.00
N LEU A 78 -13.35 12.14 9.74
CA LEU A 78 -13.85 10.82 10.10
C LEU A 78 -14.74 10.95 11.33
N ALA A 79 -16.06 10.92 11.14
CA ALA A 79 -17.03 11.10 12.22
C ALA A 79 -17.04 9.88 13.16
N THR A 80 -17.12 8.67 12.60
CA THR A 80 -17.16 7.42 13.36
C THR A 80 -16.70 6.25 12.50
N VAL A 81 -16.01 5.29 13.11
CA VAL A 81 -15.76 3.95 12.54
C VAL A 81 -16.66 2.97 13.29
N HIS A 82 -17.57 2.31 12.57
CA HIS A 82 -18.54 1.38 13.14
C HIS A 82 -17.98 -0.03 13.27
N ASP A 83 -17.22 -0.45 12.25
CA ASP A 83 -16.58 -1.76 12.18
C ASP A 83 -15.36 -1.72 11.25
N GLY A 84 -14.49 -2.72 11.35
CA GLY A 84 -13.32 -2.88 10.50
C GLY A 84 -12.98 -4.35 10.30
N MET A 85 -12.82 -4.77 9.05
CA MET A 85 -12.46 -6.15 8.72
C MET A 85 -11.29 -6.24 7.74
N VAL A 86 -10.46 -7.27 7.90
CA VAL A 86 -9.41 -7.56 6.92
C VAL A 86 -9.99 -8.21 5.67
N LYS A 87 -9.85 -7.53 4.54
CA LYS A 87 -10.30 -8.00 3.23
C LYS A 87 -9.31 -8.94 2.59
N ASP A 88 -8.04 -8.57 2.53
CA ASP A 88 -7.00 -9.40 1.93
C ASP A 88 -5.62 -9.15 2.55
N VAL A 89 -4.73 -10.13 2.39
CA VAL A 89 -3.32 -10.03 2.75
C VAL A 89 -2.50 -10.36 1.52
N TRP A 90 -1.72 -9.38 1.08
CA TRP A 90 -0.81 -9.47 -0.03
C TRP A 90 0.60 -9.78 0.47
N VAL A 91 1.29 -10.68 -0.22
CA VAL A 91 2.67 -11.05 0.09
C VAL A 91 3.48 -10.90 -1.18
N LEU A 92 4.57 -10.15 -1.10
CA LEU A 92 5.60 -10.08 -2.12
C LEU A 92 6.85 -10.78 -1.60
N LEU A 93 7.36 -11.75 -2.36
CA LEU A 93 8.60 -12.48 -2.08
C LEU A 93 9.63 -12.22 -3.18
N GLY A 94 10.90 -12.19 -2.79
CA GLY A 94 12.05 -12.08 -3.70
C GLY A 94 12.78 -10.74 -3.62
N PRO A 95 13.52 -10.34 -4.66
CA PRO A 95 14.24 -9.07 -4.69
C PRO A 95 13.30 -7.87 -4.84
N LYS A 96 13.67 -6.75 -4.20
CA LYS A 96 12.99 -5.47 -4.40
C LYS A 96 13.17 -5.01 -5.84
N LEU A 97 12.10 -5.05 -6.63
CA LEU A 97 12.10 -4.52 -7.99
C LEU A 97 11.71 -3.04 -7.95
N SER A 98 12.47 -2.19 -8.64
CA SER A 98 12.01 -0.85 -8.94
C SER A 98 10.83 -0.92 -9.92
N SER A 99 9.84 -0.04 -9.74
CA SER A 99 8.67 0.05 -10.61
C SER A 99 9.09 0.11 -12.08
N GLY A 100 8.61 -0.84 -12.89
CA GLY A 100 8.89 -0.91 -14.34
C GLY A 100 10.11 -1.73 -14.76
N SER A 101 11.01 -2.11 -13.85
CA SER A 101 12.17 -2.94 -14.22
C SER A 101 11.85 -4.43 -14.15
N THR A 102 11.60 -5.04 -15.31
CA THR A 102 11.46 -6.50 -15.48
C THR A 102 12.70 -7.15 -16.07
N ARG A 103 13.70 -6.35 -16.48
CA ARG A 103 14.91 -6.87 -17.14
C ARG A 103 15.68 -7.79 -16.19
N GLY A 104 15.78 -9.06 -16.57
CA GLY A 104 16.49 -10.07 -15.80
C GLY A 104 15.73 -10.63 -14.61
N PHE A 105 14.39 -10.45 -14.54
CA PHE A 105 13.56 -11.04 -13.49
C PHE A 105 12.29 -11.69 -14.06
N ILE A 106 11.90 -12.83 -13.48
CA ILE A 106 10.61 -13.49 -13.70
C ILE A 106 9.70 -13.10 -12.53
N ARG A 107 8.55 -12.49 -12.83
CA ARG A 107 7.54 -12.15 -11.84
C ARG A 107 6.31 -13.02 -12.04
N TRP A 108 5.98 -13.80 -11.03
CA TRP A 108 4.76 -14.60 -10.98
C TRP A 108 3.80 -14.00 -9.95
N ARG A 109 2.59 -13.63 -10.38
CA ARG A 109 1.53 -13.14 -9.51
C ARG A 109 0.38 -14.13 -9.53
N TRP A 110 -0.02 -14.60 -8.35
CA TRP A 110 -1.18 -15.46 -8.17
C TRP A 110 -2.04 -14.92 -7.03
N GLN A 111 -3.18 -14.33 -7.37
CA GLN A 111 -4.05 -13.61 -6.43
C GLN A 111 -3.23 -12.60 -5.61
N SER A 112 -3.18 -12.78 -4.28
CA SER A 112 -2.50 -11.92 -3.33
C SER A 112 -1.02 -12.26 -3.11
N LEU A 113 -0.53 -13.35 -3.70
CA LEU A 113 0.88 -13.74 -3.65
C LEU A 113 1.60 -13.28 -4.92
N THR A 114 2.71 -12.56 -4.75
CA THR A 114 3.65 -12.23 -5.82
C THR A 114 5.02 -12.80 -5.48
N ILE A 115 5.63 -13.49 -6.43
CA ILE A 115 7.00 -13.97 -6.33
C ILE A 115 7.80 -13.33 -7.47
N ALA A 116 8.89 -12.66 -7.12
CA ALA A 116 9.90 -12.20 -8.05
C ALA A 116 11.15 -13.09 -7.93
N LEU A 117 11.68 -13.53 -9.06
CA LEU A 117 12.92 -14.30 -9.14
C LEU A 117 13.82 -13.67 -10.20
N ARG A 118 15.14 -13.73 -10.04
CA ARG A 118 16.07 -13.42 -11.13
C ARG A 118 15.86 -14.43 -12.28
N ALA A 119 15.93 -13.96 -13.51
CA ALA A 119 15.85 -14.80 -14.69
C ALA A 119 16.99 -15.82 -14.68
N ALA A 120 16.69 -17.05 -15.05
CA ALA A 120 17.63 -18.16 -14.98
C ALA A 120 18.92 -17.87 -15.75
N THR A 121 20.03 -17.86 -15.04
CA THR A 121 21.34 -18.24 -15.61
C THR A 121 21.43 -19.78 -15.60
N ASP A 122 22.30 -20.37 -16.42
CA ASP A 122 22.50 -21.84 -16.51
C ASP A 122 22.80 -22.52 -15.14
N GLU A 123 23.06 -21.74 -14.10
CA GLU A 123 23.35 -22.20 -12.74
C GLU A 123 22.10 -22.44 -11.86
N MET A 124 20.89 -22.05 -12.28
CA MET A 124 19.64 -22.15 -11.47
C MET A 124 19.00 -23.55 -11.49
N SER A 125 19.78 -24.59 -11.20
CA SER A 125 19.37 -25.99 -11.33
C SER A 125 18.83 -26.63 -10.04
N SER A 126 18.94 -25.98 -8.88
CA SER A 126 18.55 -26.57 -7.59
C SER A 126 17.33 -25.90 -6.93
N ARG A 127 16.48 -26.72 -6.31
CA ARG A 127 15.32 -26.27 -5.51
C ARG A 127 15.74 -25.34 -4.35
N GLU A 128 16.94 -25.54 -3.82
CA GLU A 128 17.50 -24.72 -2.73
C GLU A 128 17.85 -23.31 -3.21
N GLN A 129 18.42 -23.15 -4.42
CA GLN A 129 18.68 -21.83 -4.99
C GLN A 129 17.39 -21.03 -5.19
N VAL A 130 16.35 -21.67 -5.73
CA VAL A 130 15.03 -21.04 -5.90
C VAL A 130 14.44 -20.62 -4.55
N ALA A 131 14.57 -21.46 -3.52
CA ALA A 131 14.11 -21.12 -2.17
C ALA A 131 14.88 -19.93 -1.59
N ASN A 132 16.21 -19.89 -1.73
CA ASN A 132 17.04 -18.78 -1.28
C ASN A 132 16.70 -17.47 -2.00
N MET A 133 16.36 -17.53 -3.28
CA MET A 133 15.94 -16.35 -4.04
C MET A 133 14.59 -15.79 -3.57
N MET A 134 13.65 -16.66 -3.17
CA MET A 134 12.39 -16.20 -2.56
C MET A 134 12.62 -15.51 -1.20
N LEU A 135 13.70 -15.86 -0.49
CA LEU A 135 14.10 -15.26 0.78
C LEU A 135 14.97 -14.00 0.61
N GLU A 136 15.31 -13.58 -0.61
CA GLU A 136 16.02 -12.31 -0.86
C GLU A 136 15.29 -11.11 -0.28
N GLY A 137 13.98 -11.19 -0.13
CA GLY A 137 13.21 -10.16 0.56
C GLY A 137 11.73 -10.47 0.63
N VAL A 138 11.04 -9.72 1.48
CA VAL A 138 9.60 -9.88 1.71
C VAL A 138 8.94 -8.54 2.04
N GLN A 139 7.71 -8.37 1.57
CA GLN A 139 6.83 -7.29 1.98
C GLN A 139 5.41 -7.83 2.18
N PHE A 140 4.72 -7.34 3.20
CA PHE A 140 3.30 -7.62 3.43
C PHE A 140 2.47 -6.37 3.14
N LYS A 141 1.30 -6.55 2.55
CA LYS A 141 0.25 -5.53 2.51
C LYS A 141 -1.05 -6.11 3.03
N VAL A 142 -1.86 -5.30 3.70
CA VAL A 142 -3.13 -5.72 4.27
C VAL A 142 -4.20 -4.72 3.88
N ASP A 143 -5.24 -5.22 3.22
CA ASP A 143 -6.41 -4.44 2.86
C ASP A 143 -7.42 -4.53 4.00
N VAL A 144 -7.79 -3.38 4.57
CA VAL A 144 -8.78 -3.25 5.63
C VAL A 144 -9.96 -2.45 5.11
N GLU A 145 -11.16 -3.01 5.20
CA GLU A 145 -12.40 -2.26 4.94
C GLU A 145 -12.97 -1.80 6.27
N PHE A 146 -13.11 -0.49 6.40
CA PHE A 146 -13.78 0.15 7.52
C PHE A 146 -15.18 0.56 7.11
N ASP A 147 -16.17 0.23 7.92
CA ASP A 147 -17.49 0.85 7.83
C ASP A 147 -17.43 2.19 8.55
N ALA A 148 -17.34 3.27 7.79
CA ALA A 148 -17.00 4.60 8.29
C ALA A 148 -18.06 5.63 7.90
N THR A 149 -18.35 6.53 8.83
CA THR A 149 -19.09 7.77 8.54
C THR A 149 -18.08 8.89 8.31
N ILE A 150 -18.11 9.47 7.11
CA ILE A 150 -17.20 10.51 6.68
C ILE A 150 -18.00 11.78 6.39
N ASP A 151 -17.53 12.90 6.92
CA ASP A 151 -17.98 14.24 6.62
C ASP A 151 -16.95 14.89 5.68
N TYR A 152 -17.41 15.26 4.50
CA TYR A 152 -16.60 15.82 3.43
C TYR A 152 -17.20 17.13 2.95
N THR A 153 -16.42 18.20 2.95
CA THR A 153 -16.86 19.51 2.45
C THR A 153 -15.78 20.15 1.59
N ILE A 154 -16.16 20.66 0.41
CA ILE A 154 -15.36 21.56 -0.41
C ILE A 154 -15.99 22.94 -0.39
N ARG A 155 -15.23 23.94 0.06
CA ARG A 155 -15.64 25.35 0.08
C ARG A 155 -14.87 26.14 -0.96
N SER A 156 -15.59 26.87 -1.81
CA SER A 156 -14.95 27.85 -2.69
C SER A 156 -14.69 29.14 -1.92
N LYS A 157 -13.43 29.60 -1.85
CA LYS A 157 -13.10 30.90 -1.24
C LYS A 157 -13.65 32.05 -2.07
N ILE A 158 -13.77 31.87 -3.39
CA ILE A 158 -14.27 32.89 -4.33
C ILE A 158 -15.76 33.13 -4.09
N LEU A 159 -16.54 32.06 -4.00
CA LEU A 159 -18.00 32.14 -3.82
C LEU A 159 -18.41 32.24 -2.34
N ASN A 160 -17.45 32.08 -1.43
CA ASN A 160 -17.65 32.00 0.02
C ASN A 160 -18.81 31.06 0.41
N SER A 161 -18.88 29.92 -0.27
CA SER A 161 -19.96 28.94 -0.10
C SER A 161 -19.44 27.52 -0.31
N ASP A 162 -20.13 26.57 0.31
CA ASP A 162 -19.85 25.15 0.17
C ASP A 162 -20.35 24.69 -1.21
N VAL A 163 -19.44 24.24 -2.06
CA VAL A 163 -19.74 23.74 -3.41
C VAL A 163 -20.17 22.28 -3.35
N ILE A 164 -19.54 21.52 -2.44
CA ILE A 164 -19.85 20.13 -2.16
C ILE A 164 -19.86 19.98 -0.64
N SER A 165 -20.91 19.36 -0.10
CA SER A 165 -20.97 18.93 1.29
C SER A 165 -21.71 17.60 1.33
N ASP A 166 -21.06 16.59 1.88
CA ASP A 166 -21.61 15.25 2.00
C ASP A 166 -21.29 14.66 3.37
N PHE A 167 -22.28 14.00 3.95
CA PHE A 167 -22.16 13.27 5.21
C PHE A 167 -22.71 11.87 4.97
N THR A 168 -21.80 10.91 4.80
CA THR A 168 -22.18 9.59 4.31
C THR A 168 -21.51 8.48 5.11
N ARG A 169 -22.26 7.40 5.34
CA ARG A 169 -21.73 6.14 5.86
C ARG A 169 -21.41 5.25 4.67
N ARG A 170 -20.16 4.84 4.55
CA ARG A 170 -19.68 4.03 3.43
C ARG A 170 -18.56 3.09 3.84
N PRO A 171 -18.33 2.00 3.08
CA PRO A 171 -17.08 1.27 3.17
C PRO A 171 -15.94 2.17 2.70
N LEU A 172 -14.90 2.25 3.52
CA LEU A 172 -13.62 2.89 3.24
C LEU A 172 -12.57 1.78 3.20
N LEU A 173 -11.96 1.56 2.04
CA LEU A 173 -10.91 0.57 1.92
C LEU A 173 -9.54 1.25 2.08
N VAL A 174 -8.73 0.73 3.00
CA VAL A 174 -7.39 1.26 3.25
C VAL A 174 -6.39 0.11 3.21
N ARG A 175 -5.35 0.25 2.38
CA ARG A 175 -4.25 -0.68 2.29
C ARG A 175 -3.10 -0.20 3.17
N PHE A 176 -2.64 -1.08 4.05
CA PHE A 176 -1.44 -0.87 4.85
C PHE A 176 -0.31 -1.72 4.29
N GLU A 177 0.93 -1.24 4.31
CA GLU A 177 2.09 -2.02 3.93
C GLU A 177 3.23 -1.91 4.92
N THR A 178 4.02 -2.98 5.01
CA THR A 178 5.27 -2.99 5.76
C THR A 178 6.38 -2.33 4.93
N PRO A 179 7.49 -1.95 5.58
CA PRO A 179 8.77 -1.82 4.90
C PRO A 179 9.09 -3.09 4.09
N TYR A 180 9.95 -2.92 3.09
CA TYR A 180 10.51 -4.05 2.37
C TYR A 180 11.67 -4.62 3.19
N PHE A 181 11.54 -5.85 3.68
CA PHE A 181 12.60 -6.50 4.45
C PHE A 181 13.55 -7.21 3.49
N GLN A 182 14.85 -6.89 3.58
CA GLN A 182 15.86 -7.45 2.68
C GLN A 182 17.19 -7.65 3.43
N PRO A 183 17.58 -8.90 3.73
CA PRO A 183 16.92 -10.16 3.36
C PRO A 183 15.62 -10.42 4.16
N ALA A 184 14.83 -11.41 3.76
CA ALA A 184 13.51 -11.64 4.34
C ALA A 184 13.57 -11.92 5.87
N GLU A 185 14.65 -12.52 6.36
CA GLU A 185 14.86 -12.81 7.78
C GLU A 185 14.96 -11.55 8.65
N GLU A 186 15.20 -10.37 8.06
CA GLU A 186 15.19 -9.11 8.80
C GLU A 186 13.84 -8.86 9.48
N MET A 187 12.72 -9.34 8.92
CA MET A 187 11.40 -9.20 9.57
C MET A 187 11.32 -9.88 10.96
N LEU A 188 12.22 -10.82 11.25
CA LEU A 188 12.25 -11.64 12.46
C LEU A 188 13.30 -11.19 13.49
N ARG A 189 14.23 -10.28 13.17
CA ARG A 189 15.33 -9.94 14.11
C ARG A 189 14.82 -9.28 15.40
N SER A 190 13.62 -8.67 15.41
CA SER A 190 12.98 -8.19 16.63
C SER A 190 12.72 -9.30 17.66
N ARG A 191 12.58 -10.56 17.22
CA ARG A 191 12.39 -11.73 18.10
C ARG A 191 13.70 -12.28 18.67
N SER A 192 14.85 -12.01 18.03
CA SER A 192 16.17 -12.48 18.46
C SER A 192 16.92 -11.50 19.37
N MET A 193 16.30 -10.36 19.70
CA MET A 193 16.86 -9.34 20.58
C MET A 193 17.16 -9.94 21.95
N SER A 194 18.43 -10.21 22.21
CA SER A 194 18.94 -10.65 23.51
C SER A 194 19.34 -9.48 24.40
N ARG A 195 19.35 -8.25 23.85
CA ARG A 195 19.79 -7.04 24.54
C ARG A 195 18.68 -5.98 24.57
N PRO A 196 18.42 -5.36 25.74
CA PRO A 196 17.33 -4.39 25.92
C PRO A 196 17.56 -3.01 25.31
N ASP A 197 18.72 -2.77 24.67
CA ASP A 197 19.15 -1.48 24.10
C ASP A 197 19.00 -1.37 22.58
N GLU A 198 18.74 -2.47 21.87
CA GLU A 198 18.44 -2.45 20.44
C GLU A 198 16.92 -2.26 20.23
N ALA A 199 16.53 -1.21 19.49
CA ALA A 199 15.13 -0.92 19.22
C ALA A 199 14.51 -2.05 18.37
N PRO A 200 13.38 -2.65 18.78
CA PRO A 200 12.73 -3.71 18.01
C PRO A 200 12.48 -3.24 16.58
N ILE A 201 12.75 -4.11 15.60
CA ILE A 201 12.41 -3.83 14.20
C ILE A 201 10.95 -3.44 14.13
N ASP A 202 10.74 -2.18 13.80
CA ASP A 202 9.45 -1.57 13.68
C ASP A 202 8.88 -1.99 12.32
N TRP A 203 7.86 -2.84 12.36
CA TRP A 203 7.08 -3.18 11.18
C TRP A 203 6.38 -1.96 10.56
N ASN A 204 6.45 -0.80 11.25
CA ASN A 204 6.02 0.55 10.87
C ASN A 204 5.09 0.56 9.66
N TRP A 205 3.86 0.10 9.91
CA TRP A 205 2.85 -0.02 8.89
C TRP A 205 2.51 1.36 8.36
N ARG A 206 2.57 1.52 7.04
CA ARG A 206 2.21 2.75 6.36
C ARG A 206 0.98 2.53 5.50
N VAL A 207 0.12 3.53 5.42
CA VAL A 207 -0.99 3.53 4.48
C VAL A 207 -0.43 3.71 3.08
N SER A 208 -0.67 2.74 2.21
CA SER A 208 -0.17 2.73 0.84
C SER A 208 -1.23 2.91 -0.22
N ASP A 209 -2.51 2.71 0.10
CA ASP A 209 -3.60 2.98 -0.82
C ASP A 209 -4.89 3.26 -0.07
N ILE A 210 -5.77 4.06 -0.67
CA ILE A 210 -7.11 4.36 -0.17
C ILE A 210 -8.08 4.20 -1.34
N ASP A 211 -9.12 3.38 -1.18
CA ASP A 211 -10.13 3.08 -2.20
C ASP A 211 -9.55 2.66 -3.57
N TYR A 212 -8.41 1.98 -3.56
CA TYR A 212 -7.67 1.55 -4.76
C TYR A 212 -7.19 2.69 -5.66
N LEU A 213 -7.02 3.91 -5.14
CA LEU A 213 -6.55 5.07 -5.90
C LEU A 213 -5.28 4.76 -6.69
N LEU A 214 -4.23 4.28 -6.01
CA LEU A 214 -2.95 4.02 -6.67
C LEU A 214 -2.97 2.76 -7.53
N GLU A 215 -3.71 1.72 -7.12
CA GLU A 215 -3.88 0.52 -7.95
C GLU A 215 -4.58 0.86 -9.27
N GLN A 216 -5.60 1.74 -9.26
CA GLN A 216 -6.27 2.22 -10.46
C GLN A 216 -5.31 3.02 -11.35
N ASP A 217 -4.59 3.99 -10.78
CA ASP A 217 -3.58 4.78 -11.49
C ASP A 217 -2.50 3.87 -12.12
N PHE A 218 -2.12 2.79 -11.45
CA PHE A 218 -1.17 1.79 -11.98
C PHE A 218 -1.75 0.99 -13.16
N ILE A 219 -2.98 0.49 -13.03
CA ILE A 219 -3.66 -0.28 -14.09
C ILE A 219 -3.86 0.59 -15.33
N GLU A 220 -4.25 1.85 -15.17
CA GLU A 220 -4.45 2.78 -16.28
C GLU A 220 -3.16 3.12 -17.01
N ARG A 221 -2.06 3.34 -16.27
CA ARG A 221 -0.73 3.55 -16.86
C ARG A 221 -0.31 2.37 -17.72
N ARG A 222 -0.43 1.14 -17.20
CA ARG A 222 -0.10 -0.07 -17.96
C ARG A 222 -0.91 -0.24 -19.24
N LYS A 223 -2.22 -0.02 -19.17
CA LYS A 223 -3.07 -0.09 -20.37
C LYS A 223 -2.60 0.89 -21.45
N LYS A 224 -2.17 2.09 -21.07
CA LYS A 224 -1.63 3.07 -22.02
C LYS A 224 -0.29 2.62 -22.62
N GLU A 225 0.59 2.06 -21.81
CA GLU A 225 1.87 1.50 -22.26
C GLU A 225 1.64 0.34 -23.25
N ASP A 226 0.76 -0.62 -22.90
CA ASP A 226 0.44 -1.76 -23.77
C ASP A 226 -0.13 -1.30 -25.13
N ILE A 227 -1.00 -0.29 -25.14
CA ILE A 227 -1.54 0.31 -26.38
C ILE A 227 -0.43 0.96 -27.21
N GLN A 228 0.49 1.70 -26.58
CA GLN A 228 1.59 2.36 -27.27
C GLN A 228 2.56 1.34 -27.91
N ASP A 229 2.85 0.25 -27.20
CA ASP A 229 3.70 -0.83 -27.70
C ASP A 229 3.03 -1.56 -28.88
N GLU A 230 1.72 -1.81 -28.83
CA GLU A 230 0.96 -2.38 -29.94
C GLU A 230 0.94 -1.44 -31.17
N GLU A 231 0.72 -0.14 -30.97
CA GLU A 231 0.77 0.85 -32.05
C GLU A 231 2.16 0.95 -32.68
N HIS A 232 3.22 0.87 -31.87
CA HIS A 232 4.60 0.86 -32.35
C HIS A 232 4.89 -0.39 -33.19
N ALA A 233 4.51 -1.57 -32.70
CA ALA A 233 4.69 -2.83 -33.42
C ALA A 233 3.91 -2.86 -34.75
N GLN A 234 2.69 -2.31 -34.79
CA GLN A 234 1.90 -2.20 -36.03
C GLN A 234 2.53 -1.25 -37.05
N ARG A 235 3.18 -0.17 -36.61
CA ARG A 235 3.92 0.74 -37.51
C ARG A 235 5.18 0.09 -38.07
N GLU A 236 5.88 -0.72 -37.28
CA GLU A 236 7.06 -1.45 -37.74
C GLU A 236 6.73 -2.60 -38.70
N MET A 237 5.58 -3.26 -38.54
CA MET A 237 5.12 -4.34 -39.45
C MET A 237 4.41 -3.84 -40.71
N GLY A 238 4.02 -2.57 -40.75
CA GLY A 238 3.36 -1.93 -41.90
C GLY A 238 4.33 -1.24 -42.88
N MET A 239 5.64 -1.28 -42.61
CA MET A 239 6.73 -0.86 -43.51
C MET A 239 7.44 -2.06 -44.10
#